data_AF-A0A972DE30-F1
#
_entry.id   AF-A0A972DE30-F1
#
_cell.length_a   1.000
_cell.length_b   1.000
_cell.length_c   1.000
_cell.angle_alpha   90.00
_cell.angle_beta   90.00
_cell.angle_gamma   90.00
#
_symmetry.space_group_name_H-M   'P 1'
#
loop_
_entity.id
_entity.type
_entity.pdbx_description
1 polymer ?
#
loop_
_entity_poly.entity_id
_entity_poly.type
_entity_poly.pdbx_seq_one_letter_code
_entity_poly.pdbx_strand_id
1 'polypeptide(L)'
;MDKLDSGLAIRGDIAIKTAQASYCMNDYDFMRECRYEAFCSNPTVANYLRLFVDKESIEKYKGLAEKRIEDLSEPEKRHIMEYSYNYEFESDYHYLQFFSGHFDKVVDRCKNQKASLGWTGTFIPHGIDLMLLYLYAEPHPKKAVKRIADRVTNRIGFDKAKNLLFFKENHIFEKDVSEQEKGEIFWNTFLKWKENYWIPDHTLKEYVDWLEGVIDGRIHGIVGGKYRRKYEDTALLAAAIGEVKESLGEKLAKWDLLNKYMKEYSCY
;
A
#
# COMPACT_ATOMS: atom_id res chain seq x y z
N MET A 1 28.38 7.14 -8.77
CA MET A 1 27.44 6.06 -9.15
C MET A 1 27.43 5.81 -10.65
N ASP A 2 28.09 6.65 -11.44
CA ASP A 2 27.99 6.78 -12.90
C ASP A 2 28.60 5.63 -13.73
N LYS A 3 29.19 4.62 -13.09
CA LYS A 3 29.81 3.47 -13.77
C LYS A 3 28.90 2.25 -13.87
N LEU A 4 27.74 2.26 -13.23
CA LEU A 4 26.75 1.17 -13.24
C LEU A 4 25.50 1.62 -13.99
N ASP A 5 24.91 0.74 -14.80
CA ASP A 5 23.65 1.03 -15.47
C ASP A 5 22.56 1.40 -14.45
N SER A 6 21.84 2.49 -14.74
CA SER A 6 20.74 3.02 -13.93
C SER A 6 19.62 2.02 -13.68
N GLY A 7 19.43 1.03 -14.56
CA GLY A 7 18.37 0.02 -14.42
C GLY A 7 18.67 -1.15 -13.49
N LEU A 8 19.89 -1.25 -12.92
CA LEU A 8 20.28 -2.41 -12.13
C LEU A 8 19.83 -2.28 -10.66
N ALA A 9 19.12 -3.29 -10.14
CA ALA A 9 18.69 -3.34 -8.75
C ALA A 9 19.86 -3.21 -7.73
N ILE A 10 21.05 -3.69 -8.08
CA ILE A 10 22.25 -3.54 -7.24
C ILE A 10 22.67 -2.08 -7.07
N ARG A 11 22.44 -1.23 -8.07
CA ARG A 11 22.67 0.22 -7.98
C ARG A 11 21.72 0.83 -6.96
N GLY A 12 20.47 0.35 -6.93
CA GLY A 12 19.52 0.73 -5.89
C GLY A 12 19.96 0.32 -4.48
N ASP A 13 20.48 -0.91 -4.32
CA ASP A 13 20.99 -1.37 -3.02
C ASP A 13 22.24 -0.58 -2.55
N ILE A 14 23.13 -0.20 -3.49
CA ILE A 14 24.27 0.67 -3.20
C ILE A 14 23.77 2.05 -2.78
N ALA A 15 22.84 2.64 -3.52
CA ALA A 15 22.28 3.96 -3.21
C ALA A 15 21.61 3.98 -1.83
N ILE A 16 20.89 2.91 -1.45
CA ILE A 16 20.35 2.79 -0.08
C ILE A 16 21.50 2.85 0.94
N LYS A 17 22.53 2.01 0.81
CA LYS A 17 23.67 2.00 1.75
C LYS A 17 24.41 3.34 1.81
N THR A 18 24.56 4.02 0.67
CA THR A 18 25.16 5.35 0.61
C THR A 18 24.29 6.36 1.34
N ALA A 19 22.97 6.32 1.19
CA ALA A 19 22.06 7.18 1.96
C ALA A 19 22.25 7.00 3.48
N GLN A 20 22.45 5.77 3.96
CA GLN A 20 22.71 5.50 5.39
C GLN A 20 24.02 6.14 5.85
N ALA A 21 25.08 5.99 5.05
CA ALA A 21 26.37 6.59 5.35
C ALA A 21 26.27 8.12 5.39
N SER A 22 25.58 8.74 4.42
CA SER A 22 25.35 10.19 4.37
C SER A 22 24.57 10.68 5.59
N TYR A 23 23.55 9.93 6.04
CA TYR A 23 22.81 10.25 7.26
C TYR A 23 23.72 10.29 8.50
N CYS A 24 24.57 9.27 8.69
CA CYS A 24 25.54 9.23 9.80
C CYS A 24 26.55 10.38 9.78
N MET A 25 26.79 10.96 8.60
CA MET A 25 27.67 12.11 8.40
C MET A 25 26.93 13.46 8.46
N ASN A 26 25.62 13.46 8.72
CA ASN A 26 24.73 14.62 8.67
C ASN A 26 24.66 15.31 7.30
N ASP A 27 24.96 14.58 6.21
CA ASP A 27 24.79 15.04 4.84
C ASP A 27 23.39 14.65 4.33
N TYR A 28 22.39 15.39 4.79
CA TYR A 28 20.99 15.09 4.51
C TYR A 28 20.63 15.33 3.04
N ASP A 29 21.22 16.32 2.37
CA ASP A 29 20.98 16.57 0.95
C ASP A 29 21.43 15.39 0.09
N PHE A 30 22.65 14.90 0.32
CA PHE A 30 23.15 13.75 -0.42
C PHE A 30 22.42 12.45 -0.05
N MET A 31 21.98 12.31 1.21
CA MET A 31 21.09 11.22 1.62
C MET A 31 19.80 11.20 0.78
N ARG A 32 19.14 12.36 0.60
CA ARG A 32 17.90 12.46 -0.19
C ARG A 32 18.12 12.10 -1.65
N GLU A 33 19.23 12.55 -2.24
CA GLU A 33 19.63 12.19 -3.60
C GLU A 33 19.81 10.68 -3.76
N CYS A 34 20.48 10.05 -2.80
CA CYS A 34 20.67 8.60 -2.79
C CYS A 34 19.34 7.84 -2.61
N ARG A 35 18.40 8.35 -1.81
CA ARG A 35 17.05 7.74 -1.68
C ARG A 35 16.28 7.81 -3.00
N TYR A 36 16.34 8.94 -3.71
CA TYR A 36 15.70 9.07 -5.02
C TYR A 36 16.36 8.16 -6.06
N GLU A 37 17.69 8.09 -6.09
CA GLU A 37 18.44 7.19 -6.95
C GLU A 37 18.07 5.71 -6.70
N ALA A 38 17.91 5.32 -5.44
CA ALA A 38 17.46 3.99 -5.07
C ALA A 38 16.08 3.64 -5.66
N PHE A 39 15.16 4.61 -5.69
CA PHE A 39 13.86 4.45 -6.32
C PHE A 39 13.98 4.36 -7.85
N CYS A 40 14.78 5.23 -8.49
CA CYS A 40 14.98 5.21 -9.94
C CYS A 40 15.54 3.87 -10.44
N SER A 41 16.50 3.30 -9.71
CA SER A 41 17.13 2.02 -10.05
C SER A 41 16.32 0.79 -9.65
N ASN A 42 15.47 0.91 -8.63
CA ASN A 42 14.64 -0.19 -8.16
C ASN A 42 13.28 0.35 -7.69
N PRO A 43 12.32 0.53 -8.63
CA PRO A 43 11.04 1.16 -8.36
C PRO A 43 10.14 0.20 -7.58
N THR A 44 10.32 0.18 -6.27
CA THR A 44 9.47 -0.56 -5.32
C THR A 44 8.66 0.40 -4.48
N VAL A 45 7.52 -0.05 -3.96
CA VAL A 45 6.70 0.73 -3.02
C VAL A 45 7.52 1.18 -1.81
N ALA A 46 8.39 0.31 -1.28
CA ALA A 46 9.24 0.67 -0.17
C ALA A 46 10.18 1.83 -0.54
N ASN A 47 10.88 1.76 -1.67
CA ASN A 47 11.76 2.85 -2.11
C ASN A 47 10.99 4.14 -2.39
N TYR A 48 9.77 4.03 -2.92
CA TYR A 48 8.91 5.18 -3.14
C TYR A 48 8.49 5.85 -1.83
N LEU A 49 7.95 5.08 -0.87
CA LEU A 49 7.53 5.58 0.45
C LEU A 49 8.70 6.18 1.24
N ARG A 50 9.94 5.76 0.99
CA ARG A 50 11.14 6.35 1.61
C ARG A 50 11.34 7.83 1.27
N LEU A 51 10.74 8.32 0.19
CA LEU A 51 10.78 9.75 -0.17
C LEU A 51 9.77 10.58 0.62
N PHE A 52 8.76 9.94 1.25
CA PHE A 52 7.64 10.61 1.92
C PHE A 52 7.79 10.70 3.44
N VAL A 53 9.00 10.52 3.96
CA VAL A 53 9.27 10.67 5.40
C VAL A 53 9.59 12.10 5.81
N ASP A 54 10.01 12.94 4.88
CA ASP A 54 10.34 14.32 5.22
C ASP A 54 9.93 15.27 4.09
N LYS A 55 9.69 16.52 4.49
CA LYS A 55 9.10 17.53 3.62
C LYS A 55 10.02 17.94 2.47
N GLU A 56 11.32 18.04 2.71
CA GLU A 56 12.30 18.45 1.68
C GLU A 56 12.41 17.41 0.56
N SER A 57 12.40 16.12 0.91
CA SER A 57 12.36 15.01 -0.06
C SER A 57 11.10 15.08 -0.92
N ILE A 58 9.94 15.34 -0.31
CA ILE A 58 8.66 15.45 -1.02
C ILE A 58 8.71 16.62 -2.00
N GLU A 59 9.10 17.82 -1.54
CA GLU A 59 9.16 19.03 -2.37
C GLU A 59 10.09 18.86 -3.57
N LYS A 60 11.24 18.20 -3.39
CA LYS A 60 12.25 18.02 -4.45
C LYS A 60 11.92 16.86 -5.40
N TYR A 61 11.41 15.73 -4.89
CA TYR A 61 11.36 14.48 -5.64
C TYR A 61 9.97 13.95 -5.97
N LYS A 62 8.88 14.46 -5.39
CA LYS A 62 7.53 13.91 -5.64
C LYS A 62 7.19 13.86 -7.13
N GLY A 63 7.25 15.00 -7.82
CA GLY A 63 6.92 15.07 -9.26
C GLY A 63 7.90 14.28 -10.14
N LEU A 64 9.16 14.18 -9.74
CA LEU A 64 10.16 13.36 -10.45
C LEU A 64 9.86 11.86 -10.30
N ALA A 65 9.48 11.43 -9.10
CA ALA A 65 9.13 10.04 -8.82
C ALA A 65 7.81 9.64 -9.49
N GLU A 66 6.80 10.52 -9.50
CA GLU A 66 5.54 10.33 -10.24
C GLU A 66 5.80 10.18 -11.74
N LYS A 67 6.57 11.10 -12.33
CA LYS A 67 6.98 11.00 -13.74
C LYS A 67 7.73 9.70 -14.03
N ARG A 68 8.64 9.29 -13.14
CA ARG A 68 9.36 8.01 -13.30
C ARG A 68 8.38 6.84 -13.36
N ILE A 69 7.32 6.82 -12.54
CA ILE A 69 6.28 5.77 -12.56
C ILE A 69 5.50 5.76 -13.88
N GLU A 70 5.20 6.94 -14.42
CA GLU A 70 4.54 7.07 -15.74
C GLU A 70 5.43 6.56 -16.87
N ASP A 71 6.73 6.84 -16.79
CA ASP A 71 7.73 6.42 -17.77
C ASP A 71 8.09 4.92 -17.69
N LEU A 72 7.66 4.19 -16.64
CA LEU A 72 7.85 2.74 -16.52
C LEU A 72 7.09 2.03 -17.66
N SER A 73 7.79 1.75 -18.75
CA SER A 73 7.26 1.08 -19.93
C SER A 73 7.49 -0.45 -19.88
N GLU A 74 6.67 -1.21 -20.61
CA GLU A 74 6.76 -2.69 -20.77
C GLU A 74 8.21 -3.25 -20.94
N PRO A 75 9.16 -2.59 -21.64
CA PRO A 75 10.54 -3.05 -21.76
C PRO A 75 11.35 -3.07 -20.46
N GLU A 76 11.14 -2.11 -19.54
CA GLU A 76 11.84 -2.08 -18.24
C GLU A 76 11.38 -3.21 -17.31
N LYS A 77 10.18 -3.78 -17.55
CA LYS A 77 9.71 -5.02 -16.89
C LYS A 77 10.65 -6.19 -17.10
N ARG A 78 11.41 -6.23 -18.21
CA ARG A 78 12.27 -7.38 -18.59
C ARG A 78 13.69 -7.30 -18.00
N HIS A 79 14.30 -6.12 -17.85
CA HIS A 79 15.69 -6.03 -17.39
C HIS A 79 15.85 -6.13 -15.87
N ILE A 80 14.85 -5.74 -15.08
CA ILE A 80 14.85 -5.98 -13.62
C ILE A 80 14.74 -7.49 -13.31
N MET A 81 14.28 -8.28 -14.27
CA MET A 81 13.95 -9.70 -14.15
C MET A 81 15.18 -10.63 -14.23
N GLU A 82 16.32 -10.18 -14.77
CA GLU A 82 17.44 -11.09 -15.09
C GLU A 82 18.22 -11.60 -13.86
N TYR A 83 18.01 -11.05 -12.65
CA TYR A 83 18.72 -11.50 -11.44
C TYR A 83 17.88 -11.67 -10.16
N SER A 84 16.54 -11.69 -10.25
CA SER A 84 15.67 -11.88 -9.08
C SER A 84 14.61 -12.95 -9.35
N TYR A 85 14.82 -14.14 -8.78
CA TYR A 85 13.91 -15.28 -8.82
C TYR A 85 12.46 -14.88 -8.42
N ASN A 86 11.49 -15.23 -9.28
CA ASN A 86 10.05 -15.41 -9.00
C ASN A 86 9.36 -14.37 -8.09
N TYR A 87 9.26 -13.10 -8.49
CA TYR A 87 8.31 -12.16 -7.87
C TYR A 87 7.60 -11.26 -8.90
N GLU A 88 6.29 -11.07 -8.67
CA GLU A 88 5.27 -10.48 -9.55
C GLU A 88 5.47 -8.96 -9.78
N PHE A 89 6.36 -8.56 -10.69
CA PHE A 89 6.60 -7.15 -11.06
C PHE A 89 5.32 -6.38 -11.47
N GLU A 90 4.34 -7.07 -12.06
CA GLU A 90 3.04 -6.49 -12.41
C GLU A 90 2.26 -6.00 -11.18
N SER A 91 2.40 -6.69 -10.04
CA SER A 91 1.75 -6.28 -8.79
C SER A 91 2.34 -4.98 -8.24
N ASP A 92 3.68 -4.85 -8.25
CA ASP A 92 4.40 -3.66 -7.76
C ASP A 92 4.07 -2.40 -8.55
N TYR A 93 3.92 -2.51 -9.87
CA TYR A 93 3.49 -1.37 -10.70
C TYR A 93 2.10 -0.85 -10.28
N HIS A 94 1.15 -1.74 -10.01
CA HIS A 94 -0.20 -1.32 -9.59
C HIS A 94 -0.22 -0.73 -8.18
N TYR A 95 0.63 -1.21 -7.28
CA TYR A 95 0.84 -0.51 -6.02
C TYR A 95 1.44 0.88 -6.23
N LEU A 96 2.44 1.03 -7.10
CA LEU A 96 3.02 2.33 -7.41
C LEU A 96 2.02 3.30 -8.05
N GLN A 97 1.09 2.81 -8.87
CA GLN A 97 -0.03 3.63 -9.36
C GLN A 97 -0.88 4.16 -8.20
N PHE A 98 -1.22 3.31 -7.23
CA PHE A 98 -1.93 3.75 -6.03
C PHE A 98 -1.12 4.79 -5.24
N PHE A 99 0.16 4.50 -4.95
CA PHE A 99 1.01 5.38 -4.15
C PHE A 99 1.39 6.69 -4.86
N SER A 100 1.24 6.77 -6.19
CA SER A 100 1.38 8.01 -6.96
C SER A 100 0.06 8.78 -7.14
N GLY A 101 -1.00 8.39 -6.41
CA GLY A 101 -2.27 9.12 -6.39
C GLY A 101 -3.24 8.76 -7.52
N HIS A 102 -2.95 7.75 -8.34
CA HIS A 102 -3.83 7.28 -9.41
C HIS A 102 -4.94 6.34 -8.88
N PHE A 103 -5.73 6.83 -7.92
CA PHE A 103 -6.78 6.07 -7.26
C PHE A 103 -7.88 5.62 -8.22
N ASP A 104 -8.22 6.47 -9.19
CA ASP A 104 -9.15 6.17 -10.29
C ASP A 104 -8.72 4.93 -11.08
N LYS A 105 -7.45 4.84 -11.48
CA LYS A 105 -6.90 3.69 -12.23
C LYS A 105 -6.98 2.40 -11.41
N VAL A 106 -6.78 2.48 -10.10
CA VAL A 106 -6.89 1.35 -9.18
C VAL A 106 -8.34 0.89 -9.07
N VAL A 107 -9.26 1.84 -8.87
CA VAL A 107 -10.70 1.57 -8.77
C VAL A 107 -11.24 1.00 -10.08
N ASP A 108 -10.90 1.58 -11.22
CA ASP A 108 -11.34 1.10 -12.55
C ASP A 108 -10.84 -0.32 -12.82
N ARG A 109 -9.58 -0.61 -12.51
CA ARG A 109 -9.03 -1.98 -12.61
C ARG A 109 -9.81 -2.96 -11.75
N CYS A 110 -10.24 -2.54 -10.56
CA CYS A 110 -11.03 -3.38 -9.67
C CYS A 110 -12.51 -3.51 -10.11
N LYS A 111 -13.07 -2.48 -10.75
CA LYS A 111 -14.44 -2.46 -11.30
C LYS A 111 -14.59 -3.28 -12.58
N ASN A 112 -13.56 -3.33 -13.41
CA ASN A 112 -13.62 -3.93 -14.76
C ASN A 112 -13.75 -5.47 -14.79
N GLN A 113 -14.17 -6.13 -13.69
CA GLN A 113 -14.47 -7.55 -13.67
C GLN A 113 -15.96 -7.87 -13.57
N LYS A 114 -16.38 -8.85 -14.38
CA LYS A 114 -17.79 -9.26 -14.54
C LYS A 114 -18.30 -10.20 -13.43
N ALA A 115 -17.46 -10.63 -12.48
CA ALA A 115 -17.84 -11.66 -11.50
C ALA A 115 -17.32 -11.38 -10.08
N SER A 116 -18.15 -11.70 -9.07
CA SER A 116 -17.81 -11.64 -7.64
C SER A 116 -16.85 -12.75 -7.18
N LEU A 117 -16.62 -13.75 -8.04
CA LEU A 117 -15.69 -14.86 -7.84
C LEU A 117 -14.46 -14.72 -8.75
N GLY A 118 -13.38 -15.45 -8.42
CA GLY A 118 -12.20 -15.50 -9.28
C GLY A 118 -11.11 -14.46 -9.01
N TRP A 119 -11.17 -13.73 -7.89
CA TRP A 119 -10.16 -12.71 -7.54
C TRP A 119 -8.74 -13.25 -7.29
N THR A 120 -8.58 -14.57 -7.10
CA THR A 120 -7.28 -15.18 -6.84
C THR A 120 -6.34 -14.97 -8.03
N GLY A 121 -5.12 -14.49 -7.78
CA GLY A 121 -4.14 -14.22 -8.84
C GLY A 121 -4.43 -12.93 -9.63
N THR A 122 -5.31 -12.06 -9.14
CA THR A 122 -5.60 -10.75 -9.75
C THR A 122 -5.22 -9.63 -8.78
N PHE A 123 -5.10 -8.39 -9.28
CA PHE A 123 -4.83 -7.23 -8.43
C PHE A 123 -6.01 -6.83 -7.52
N ILE A 124 -7.22 -7.35 -7.73
CA ILE A 124 -8.43 -6.90 -7.00
C ILE A 124 -8.29 -6.94 -5.48
N PRO A 125 -7.86 -8.05 -4.85
CA PRO A 125 -7.72 -8.08 -3.39
C PRO A 125 -6.70 -7.06 -2.87
N HIS A 126 -5.73 -6.68 -3.71
CA HIS A 126 -4.71 -5.71 -3.38
C HIS A 126 -5.28 -4.29 -3.47
N GLY A 127 -5.96 -3.95 -4.56
CA GLY A 127 -6.63 -2.66 -4.74
C GLY A 127 -7.69 -2.38 -3.67
N ILE A 128 -8.52 -3.38 -3.34
CA ILE A 128 -9.53 -3.25 -2.26
C ILE A 128 -8.87 -2.95 -0.92
N ASP A 129 -7.80 -3.66 -0.57
CA ASP A 129 -7.08 -3.42 0.67
C ASP A 129 -6.49 -2.02 0.74
N LEU A 130 -5.84 -1.56 -0.34
CA LEU A 130 -5.26 -0.22 -0.41
C LEU A 130 -6.33 0.87 -0.25
N MET A 131 -7.48 0.71 -0.91
CA MET A 131 -8.58 1.67 -0.80
C MET A 131 -9.21 1.66 0.60
N LEU A 132 -9.36 0.49 1.25
CA LEU A 132 -9.80 0.40 2.65
C LEU A 132 -8.84 1.15 3.59
N LEU A 133 -7.53 0.98 3.42
CA LEU A 133 -6.52 1.70 4.21
C LEU A 133 -6.56 3.21 3.96
N TYR A 134 -6.71 3.63 2.70
CA TYR A 134 -6.79 5.04 2.35
C TYR A 134 -8.01 5.72 2.97
N LEU A 135 -9.19 5.09 2.86
CA LEU A 135 -10.46 5.69 3.29
C LEU A 135 -10.64 5.72 4.81
N TYR A 136 -9.87 4.93 5.55
CA TYR A 136 -9.86 5.00 7.01
C TYR A 136 -9.33 6.35 7.50
N ALA A 137 -10.12 7.07 8.29
CA ALA A 137 -9.85 8.46 8.65
C ALA A 137 -9.18 8.67 10.02
N GLU A 138 -9.22 7.66 10.90
CA GLU A 138 -8.63 7.77 12.24
C GLU A 138 -7.10 7.52 12.21
N PRO A 139 -6.33 8.15 13.11
CA PRO A 139 -4.86 7.98 13.15
C PRO A 139 -4.43 6.58 13.63
N HIS A 140 -5.26 5.90 14.44
CA HIS A 140 -4.95 4.58 14.97
C HIS A 140 -5.87 3.55 14.33
N PRO A 141 -5.34 2.51 13.68
CA PRO A 141 -6.16 1.54 12.98
C PRO A 141 -6.86 0.62 13.99
N LYS A 142 -8.17 0.45 13.84
CA LYS A 142 -8.94 -0.57 14.55
C LYS A 142 -8.55 -1.98 14.07
N LYS A 143 -9.06 -3.00 14.74
CA LYS A 143 -8.60 -4.40 14.61
C LYS A 143 -8.62 -4.92 13.17
N ALA A 144 -9.68 -4.68 12.40
CA ALA A 144 -9.76 -5.17 11.03
C ALA A 144 -8.82 -4.39 10.11
N VAL A 145 -8.82 -3.06 10.20
CA VAL A 145 -7.91 -2.19 9.42
C VAL A 145 -6.45 -2.50 9.71
N LYS A 146 -6.08 -2.77 10.98
CA LYS A 146 -4.72 -3.21 11.35
C LYS A 146 -4.35 -4.51 10.64
N ARG A 147 -5.25 -5.50 10.59
CA ARG A 147 -5.02 -6.75 9.83
C ARG A 147 -4.88 -6.52 8.33
N ILE A 148 -5.63 -5.58 7.75
CA ILE A 148 -5.46 -5.17 6.35
C ILE A 148 -4.08 -4.54 6.15
N ALA A 149 -3.64 -3.66 7.06
CA ALA A 149 -2.34 -3.02 7.00
C ALA A 149 -1.20 -4.05 7.07
N ASP A 150 -1.26 -5.02 7.98
CA ASP A 150 -0.30 -6.12 8.07
C ASP A 150 -0.26 -6.94 6.77
N ARG A 151 -1.44 -7.23 6.20
CA ARG A 151 -1.56 -7.96 4.93
C ARG A 151 -0.92 -7.20 3.77
N VAL A 152 -1.16 -5.89 3.66
CA VAL A 152 -0.53 -5.03 2.64
C VAL A 152 0.99 -4.99 2.85
N THR A 153 1.44 -4.75 4.09
CA THR A 153 2.85 -4.69 4.48
C THR A 153 3.62 -5.93 4.00
N ASN A 154 3.06 -7.12 4.26
CA ASN A 154 3.64 -8.39 3.84
C ASN A 154 3.70 -8.55 2.31
N ARG A 155 2.63 -8.14 1.60
CA ARG A 155 2.54 -8.28 0.13
C ARG A 155 3.54 -7.39 -0.60
N ILE A 156 3.73 -6.16 -0.14
CA ILE A 156 4.72 -5.23 -0.74
C ILE A 156 6.15 -5.47 -0.20
N GLY A 157 6.31 -6.42 0.73
CA GLY A 157 7.59 -6.74 1.36
C GLY A 157 8.21 -5.58 2.15
N PHE A 158 7.39 -4.68 2.70
CA PHE A 158 7.85 -3.52 3.47
C PHE A 158 8.51 -3.94 4.80
N ASP A 159 8.11 -5.09 5.32
CA ASP A 159 8.59 -5.70 6.56
C ASP A 159 9.93 -6.45 6.41
N LYS A 160 10.48 -6.53 5.18
CA LYS A 160 11.77 -7.15 4.90
C LYS A 160 12.90 -6.35 5.55
N ALA A 161 13.90 -7.04 6.11
CA ALA A 161 14.99 -6.41 6.87
C ALA A 161 15.70 -5.26 6.13
N LYS A 162 15.89 -5.38 4.81
CA LYS A 162 16.48 -4.32 3.98
C LYS A 162 15.64 -3.02 3.93
N ASN A 163 14.33 -3.15 4.10
CA ASN A 163 13.39 -2.03 4.17
C ASN A 163 13.27 -1.48 5.58
N LEU A 164 13.44 -2.34 6.59
CA LEU A 164 13.41 -1.92 7.99
C LEU A 164 14.62 -1.06 8.42
N LEU A 165 15.74 -1.17 7.71
CA LEU A 165 16.93 -0.34 7.96
C LEU A 165 16.64 1.17 7.83
N PHE A 166 15.69 1.54 6.96
CA PHE A 166 15.22 2.91 6.79
C PHE A 166 14.70 3.57 8.07
N PHE A 167 14.17 2.79 9.00
CA PHE A 167 13.55 3.32 10.22
C PHE A 167 14.58 3.72 11.27
N LYS A 168 15.76 3.09 11.28
CA LYS A 168 16.86 3.48 12.18
C LYS A 168 17.42 4.88 11.88
N GLU A 169 17.07 5.44 10.72
CA GLU A 169 17.70 6.60 10.10
C GLU A 169 16.75 7.80 9.98
N ASN A 170 15.57 7.78 10.63
CA ASN A 170 14.64 8.91 10.58
C ASN A 170 14.05 9.21 11.96
N HIS A 171 14.17 10.46 12.40
CA HIS A 171 13.65 11.00 13.67
C HIS A 171 12.12 10.96 13.83
N ILE A 172 11.37 10.36 12.90
CA ILE A 172 9.89 10.28 12.95
C ILE A 172 9.42 9.28 14.00
N PHE A 173 10.29 8.34 14.36
CA PHE A 173 9.98 7.35 15.38
C PHE A 173 10.66 7.79 16.68
N GLU A 174 9.89 8.43 17.56
CA GLU A 174 10.34 8.88 18.89
C GLU A 174 10.82 7.73 19.79
N LYS A 175 10.57 6.48 19.39
CA LYS A 175 10.97 5.26 20.09
C LYS A 175 11.97 4.48 19.24
N ASP A 176 12.86 3.77 19.94
CA ASP A 176 13.80 2.85 19.31
C ASP A 176 13.04 1.86 18.42
N VAL A 177 13.46 1.75 17.16
CA VAL A 177 12.79 0.93 16.12
C VAL A 177 12.69 -0.54 16.54
N SER A 178 13.57 -0.99 17.44
CA SER A 178 13.53 -2.32 18.04
C SER A 178 12.31 -2.59 18.93
N GLU A 179 11.58 -1.55 19.33
CA GLU A 179 10.40 -1.63 20.20
C GLU A 179 9.06 -1.51 19.46
N GLN A 180 9.07 -1.17 18.16
CA GLN A 180 7.85 -0.98 17.36
C GLN A 180 7.46 -2.22 16.57
N GLU A 181 6.16 -2.51 16.50
CA GLU A 181 5.66 -3.58 15.63
C GLU A 181 5.79 -3.15 14.16
N LYS A 182 6.24 -4.05 13.27
CA LYS A 182 6.47 -3.72 11.85
C LYS A 182 5.25 -3.12 11.14
N GLY A 183 4.03 -3.52 11.55
CA GLY A 183 2.78 -2.97 11.02
C GLY A 183 2.56 -1.50 11.41
N GLU A 184 3.00 -1.08 12.59
CA GLU A 184 2.93 0.33 13.04
C GLU A 184 3.83 1.22 12.20
N ILE A 185 5.02 0.71 11.87
CA ILE A 185 6.00 1.41 11.05
C ILE A 185 5.43 1.71 9.65
N PHE A 186 4.85 0.69 8.99
CA PHE A 186 4.17 0.88 7.71
C PHE A 186 3.04 1.89 7.84
N TRP A 187 2.18 1.75 8.86
CA TRP A 187 1.02 2.61 9.05
C TRP A 187 1.42 4.08 9.25
N ASN A 188 2.41 4.36 10.07
CA ASN A 188 2.90 5.73 10.29
C ASN A 188 3.48 6.33 9.00
N THR A 189 4.24 5.54 8.23
CA THR A 189 4.75 5.97 6.92
C THR A 189 3.61 6.21 5.93
N PHE A 190 2.60 5.34 5.94
CA PHE A 190 1.40 5.45 5.11
C PHE A 190 0.60 6.73 5.42
N LEU A 191 0.41 7.06 6.70
CA LEU A 191 -0.25 8.30 7.10
C LEU A 191 0.52 9.54 6.62
N LYS A 192 1.85 9.54 6.73
CA LYS A 192 2.70 10.63 6.20
C LYS A 192 2.62 10.75 4.69
N TRP A 193 2.63 9.64 3.98
CA TRP A 193 2.37 9.64 2.54
C TRP A 193 0.96 10.20 2.23
N LYS A 194 -0.07 9.78 2.96
CA LYS A 194 -1.47 10.18 2.76
C LYS A 194 -1.69 11.69 2.88
N GLU A 195 -0.94 12.39 3.74
CA GLU A 195 -0.96 13.86 3.84
C GLU A 195 -0.68 14.57 2.49
N ASN A 196 -0.02 13.88 1.54
CA ASN A 196 0.38 14.42 0.25
C ASN A 196 -0.58 14.08 -0.92
N TYR A 197 -1.62 13.29 -0.66
CA TYR A 197 -2.55 12.80 -1.67
C TYR A 197 -3.98 12.95 -1.17
N TRP A 198 -4.64 14.03 -1.59
CA TRP A 198 -6.00 14.35 -1.19
C TRP A 198 -7.02 13.89 -2.24
N ILE A 199 -8.07 13.19 -1.79
CA ILE A 199 -9.25 12.87 -2.59
C ILE A 199 -10.40 13.78 -2.14
N PRO A 200 -11.11 14.46 -3.07
CA PRO A 200 -12.27 15.28 -2.72
C PRO A 200 -13.38 14.48 -2.01
N ASP A 201 -14.09 15.10 -1.06
CA ASP A 201 -15.12 14.44 -0.24
C ASP A 201 -16.20 13.70 -1.04
N HIS A 202 -16.65 14.27 -2.17
CA HIS A 202 -17.65 13.64 -3.02
C HIS A 202 -17.12 12.32 -3.62
N THR A 203 -15.87 12.32 -4.11
CA THR A 203 -15.19 11.14 -4.65
C THR A 203 -14.90 10.13 -3.55
N LEU A 204 -14.57 10.59 -2.33
CA LEU A 204 -14.36 9.73 -1.17
C LEU A 204 -15.62 8.91 -0.87
N LYS A 205 -16.79 9.55 -0.86
CA LYS A 205 -18.07 8.87 -0.66
C LYS A 205 -18.36 7.85 -1.77
N GLU A 206 -18.14 8.22 -3.03
CA GLU A 206 -18.29 7.30 -4.17
C GLU A 206 -17.41 6.05 -4.04
N TYR A 207 -16.19 6.19 -3.51
CA TYR A 207 -15.30 5.06 -3.27
C TYR A 207 -15.72 4.20 -2.08
N VAL A 208 -16.27 4.78 -1.02
CA VAL A 208 -16.87 4.02 0.09
C VAL A 208 -18.07 3.20 -0.40
N ASP A 209 -19.00 3.83 -1.12
CA ASP A 209 -20.19 3.17 -1.67
C ASP A 209 -19.80 2.05 -2.63
N TRP A 210 -18.80 2.30 -3.49
CA TRP A 210 -18.25 1.29 -4.38
C TRP A 210 -17.62 0.10 -3.63
N LEU A 211 -16.78 0.36 -2.63
CA LEU A 211 -16.17 -0.70 -1.84
C LEU A 211 -17.20 -1.56 -1.12
N GLU A 212 -18.22 -0.93 -0.53
CA GLU A 212 -19.32 -1.64 0.12
C GLU A 212 -20.03 -2.57 -0.87
N GLY A 213 -20.38 -2.08 -2.06
CA GLY A 213 -21.01 -2.90 -3.10
C GLY A 213 -20.14 -4.07 -3.59
N VAL A 214 -18.83 -3.84 -3.78
CA VAL A 214 -17.89 -4.89 -4.18
C VAL A 214 -17.72 -5.96 -3.10
N ILE A 215 -17.63 -5.54 -1.84
CA ILE A 215 -17.49 -6.44 -0.69
C ILE A 215 -18.78 -7.23 -0.47
N ASP A 216 -19.95 -6.61 -0.60
CA ASP A 216 -21.27 -7.24 -0.51
C ASP A 216 -21.41 -8.33 -1.58
N GLY A 217 -21.13 -8.00 -2.85
CA GLY A 217 -21.13 -8.96 -3.95
C GLY A 217 -20.17 -10.13 -3.71
N ARG A 218 -18.99 -9.86 -3.14
CA ARG A 218 -18.01 -10.89 -2.77
C ARG A 218 -18.52 -11.80 -1.67
N ILE A 219 -19.14 -11.25 -0.64
CA ILE A 219 -19.74 -12.02 0.46
C ILE A 219 -20.84 -12.92 -0.08
N HIS A 220 -21.75 -12.40 -0.91
CA HIS A 220 -22.80 -13.21 -1.53
C HIS A 220 -22.23 -14.35 -2.38
N GLY A 221 -21.21 -14.08 -3.19
CA GLY A 221 -20.55 -15.11 -4.00
C GLY A 221 -19.86 -16.19 -3.15
N ILE A 222 -19.17 -15.80 -2.08
CA ILE A 222 -18.37 -16.71 -1.25
C ILE A 222 -19.22 -17.48 -0.24
N VAL A 223 -20.06 -16.78 0.54
CA VAL A 223 -20.88 -17.37 1.60
C VAL A 223 -22.09 -18.07 1.00
N GLY A 224 -22.79 -17.44 0.05
CA GLY A 224 -23.87 -18.08 -0.69
C GLY A 224 -23.41 -19.28 -1.51
N GLY A 225 -22.21 -19.20 -2.09
CA GLY A 225 -21.54 -20.32 -2.77
C GLY A 225 -20.92 -21.38 -1.85
N LYS A 226 -21.03 -21.22 -0.52
CA LYS A 226 -20.52 -22.14 0.51
C LYS A 226 -19.01 -22.40 0.44
N TYR A 227 -18.22 -21.44 -0.02
CA TYR A 227 -16.76 -21.52 -0.10
C TYR A 227 -16.09 -21.27 1.27
N ARG A 228 -16.38 -22.13 2.26
CA ARG A 228 -16.02 -21.99 3.69
C ARG A 228 -14.57 -21.57 3.95
N ARG A 229 -13.61 -22.07 3.16
CA ARG A 229 -12.18 -21.70 3.26
C ARG A 229 -11.87 -20.21 3.02
N LYS A 230 -12.84 -19.44 2.55
CA LYS A 230 -12.71 -17.99 2.28
C LYS A 230 -13.59 -17.12 3.19
N TYR A 231 -14.29 -17.71 4.16
CA TYR A 231 -15.19 -16.96 5.06
C TYR A 231 -14.43 -15.97 5.93
N GLU A 232 -13.23 -16.35 6.40
CA GLU A 232 -12.39 -15.45 7.17
C GLU A 232 -12.01 -14.19 6.37
N ASP A 233 -11.68 -14.36 5.09
CA ASP A 233 -11.30 -13.26 4.21
C ASP A 233 -12.47 -12.29 4.00
N THR A 234 -13.68 -12.82 3.77
CA THR A 234 -14.88 -11.99 3.61
C THR A 234 -15.34 -11.34 4.91
N ALA A 235 -15.20 -12.03 6.05
CA ALA A 235 -15.48 -11.45 7.36
C ALA A 235 -14.50 -10.32 7.70
N LEU A 236 -13.23 -10.45 7.33
CA LEU A 236 -12.23 -9.39 7.47
C LEU A 236 -12.59 -8.17 6.62
N LEU A 237 -12.98 -8.36 5.35
CA LEU A 237 -13.41 -7.26 4.48
C LEU A 237 -14.66 -6.55 5.01
N ALA A 238 -15.68 -7.29 5.45
CA ALA A 238 -16.88 -6.73 6.07
C ALA A 238 -16.54 -5.91 7.33
N ALA A 239 -15.70 -6.46 8.20
CA ALA A 239 -15.26 -5.76 9.39
C ALA A 239 -14.46 -4.48 9.06
N ALA A 240 -13.60 -4.53 8.04
CA ALA A 240 -12.77 -3.40 7.62
C ALA A 240 -13.60 -2.25 7.02
N ILE A 241 -14.54 -2.53 6.11
CA ILE A 241 -15.40 -1.47 5.55
C ILE A 241 -16.32 -0.87 6.63
N GLY A 242 -16.78 -1.68 7.59
CA GLY A 242 -17.48 -1.20 8.77
C GLY A 242 -16.64 -0.24 9.62
N GLU A 243 -15.37 -0.58 9.88
CA GLU A 243 -14.43 0.30 10.60
C GLU A 243 -14.12 1.59 9.83
N VAL A 244 -14.04 1.54 8.50
CA VAL A 244 -13.90 2.73 7.64
C VAL A 244 -15.11 3.65 7.79
N LYS A 245 -16.34 3.12 7.64
CA LYS A 245 -17.57 3.92 7.78
C LYS A 245 -17.69 4.54 9.17
N GLU A 246 -17.36 3.79 10.22
CA GLU A 246 -17.29 4.32 11.58
C GLU A 246 -16.28 5.46 11.72
N SER A 247 -15.09 5.32 11.13
CA SER A 247 -14.06 6.38 11.16
C SER A 247 -14.48 7.66 10.44
N LEU A 248 -15.42 7.54 9.48
CA LEU A 248 -16.02 8.66 8.74
C LEU A 248 -17.27 9.22 9.43
N GLY A 249 -17.64 8.72 10.62
CA GLY A 249 -18.72 9.25 11.46
C GLY A 249 -20.01 8.42 11.48
N GLU A 250 -20.10 7.32 10.72
CA GLU A 250 -21.26 6.43 10.75
C GLU A 250 -21.23 5.51 11.98
N LYS A 251 -21.95 5.91 13.03
CA LYS A 251 -22.00 5.17 14.30
C LYS A 251 -22.51 3.74 14.09
N LEU A 252 -21.81 2.77 14.68
CA LEU A 252 -22.16 1.34 14.69
C LEU A 252 -22.18 0.66 13.32
N ALA A 253 -21.66 1.29 12.26
CA ALA A 253 -21.70 0.74 10.90
C ALA A 253 -21.12 -0.67 10.79
N LYS A 254 -20.05 -0.98 11.53
CA LYS A 254 -19.48 -2.33 11.58
C LYS A 254 -20.45 -3.34 12.18
N TRP A 255 -21.08 -2.99 13.29
CA TRP A 255 -22.01 -3.89 13.98
C TRP A 255 -23.25 -4.14 13.13
N ASP A 256 -23.81 -3.10 12.53
CA ASP A 256 -24.98 -3.20 11.63
C ASP A 256 -24.66 -4.08 10.42
N LEU A 257 -23.52 -3.88 9.77
CA LEU A 257 -23.10 -4.65 8.60
C LEU A 257 -22.85 -6.13 8.95
N LEU A 258 -22.16 -6.42 10.05
CA LEU A 258 -21.92 -7.80 10.47
C LEU A 258 -23.24 -8.50 10.84
N ASN A 259 -24.16 -7.81 11.50
CA ASN A 259 -25.47 -8.36 11.82
C ASN A 259 -26.35 -8.59 10.61
N LYS A 260 -26.28 -7.72 9.59
CA LYS A 260 -26.93 -7.95 8.29
C LYS A 260 -26.51 -9.31 7.74
N TYR A 261 -25.20 -9.54 7.62
CA TYR A 261 -24.69 -10.80 7.08
C TYR A 261 -24.96 -12.01 7.99
N MET A 262 -24.88 -11.85 9.31
CA MET A 262 -25.22 -12.93 10.24
C MET A 262 -26.68 -13.37 10.11
N LYS A 263 -27.63 -12.42 9.96
CA LYS A 263 -29.05 -12.74 9.76
C LYS A 263 -29.32 -13.36 8.40
N GLU A 264 -28.62 -12.89 7.36
CA GLU A 264 -28.80 -13.41 6.02
C GLU A 264 -28.28 -14.85 5.87
N TYR A 265 -27.17 -15.16 6.55
CA TYR A 265 -26.50 -16.46 6.45
C TYR A 265 -26.61 -17.35 7.68
N SER A 266 -27.49 -17.04 8.63
CA SER A 266 -27.67 -17.79 9.89
C SER A 266 -28.05 -19.28 9.74
N CYS A 267 -28.36 -19.73 8.52
CA CYS A 267 -28.75 -21.11 8.22
C CYS A 267 -27.64 -21.98 7.58
N TYR A 268 -26.37 -21.53 7.58
CA TYR A 268 -25.25 -22.23 6.93
C TYR A 268 -24.03 -22.49 7.81
#